data_AF-A0A7C5ZDQ2-F1
#
_entry.id   AF-A0A7C5ZDQ2-F1
#
_cell.length_a   1.000
_cell.length_b   1.000
_cell.length_c   1.000
_cell.angle_alpha   90.00
_cell.angle_beta   90.00
_cell.angle_gamma   90.00
#
_symmetry.space_group_name_H-M   'P 1'
#
loop_
_entity.id
_entity.type
_entity.pdbx_description
1 polymer ?
#
loop_
_entity_poly.entity_id
_entity_poly.type
_entity_poly.pdbx_seq_one_letter_code
_entity_poly.pdbx_strand_id
1 'polypeptide(L)' 'MARKILIVEDDASIRESLIDLLEAEDYHVLVAENGTTGLRLAR' A
#
# COMPACT_ATOMS: atom_id res chain seq x y z
N MET A 1 -4.79 -5.93 16.83
CA MET A 1 -3.66 -5.85 15.86
C MET A 1 -4.10 -4.95 14.73
N ALA A 2 -3.27 -3.99 14.32
CA ALA A 2 -3.57 -3.19 13.13
C ALA A 2 -3.63 -4.12 11.90
N ARG A 3 -4.68 -3.97 11.09
CA ARG A 3 -4.84 -4.76 9.86
C ARG A 3 -3.82 -4.25 8.85
N LYS A 4 -3.09 -5.16 8.20
CA LYS A 4 -2.12 -4.81 7.15
C LYS A 4 -2.81 -4.74 5.79
N ILE A 5 -2.49 -3.73 5.00
CA ILE A 5 -2.93 -3.58 3.60
C ILE A 5 -1.69 -3.41 2.72
N LEU A 6 -1.64 -4.12 1.60
CA LEU A 6 -0.65 -3.93 0.54
C LEU A 6 -1.29 -3.19 -0.63
N ILE A 7 -0.78 -2.01 -0.95
CA ILE A 7 -1.15 -1.23 -2.13
C ILE A 7 -0.19 -1.58 -3.27
N VAL A 8 -0.75 -1.93 -4.42
CA VAL A 8 0.02 -2.07 -5.68
C VAL A 8 -0.55 -1.07 -6.66
N GLU A 9 0.19 0.00 -6.92
CA GLU A 9 -0.26 1.18 -7.68
C GLU A 9 0.93 1.80 -8.40
N ASP A 10 0.85 1.98 -9.71
CA ASP A 10 1.94 2.47 -10.56
C ASP A 10 2.05 4.00 -10.56
N ASP A 11 0.93 4.72 -10.38
CA ASP A 11 0.96 6.17 -10.25
C ASP A 11 1.36 6.60 -8.82
N ALA A 12 2.42 7.41 -8.72
CA ALA A 12 2.92 7.86 -7.41
C ALA A 12 1.95 8.75 -6.65
N SER A 13 1.22 9.64 -7.35
CA SER A 13 0.28 10.57 -6.72
C SER A 13 -0.95 9.86 -6.16
N ILE A 14 -1.45 8.86 -6.89
CA ILE A 14 -2.55 8.01 -6.43
C ILE A 14 -2.10 7.16 -5.25
N ARG A 15 -0.92 6.55 -5.34
CA ARG A 15 -0.36 5.73 -4.27
C ARG A 15 -0.20 6.52 -2.96
N GLU A 16 0.35 7.73 -3.01
CA GLU A 16 0.46 8.62 -1.84
C GLU A 16 -0.91 8.96 -1.24
N SER A 17 -1.89 9.31 -2.08
CA SER A 17 -3.27 9.60 -1.63
C SER A 17 -3.92 8.40 -0.90
N LEU A 18 -3.63 7.18 -1.35
CA LEU A 18 -4.13 5.96 -0.72
C LEU A 18 -3.41 5.61 0.59
N ILE A 19 -2.11 5.92 0.71
CA ILE A 19 -1.36 5.77 1.97
C ILE A 19 -1.99 6.68 3.02
N ASP A 20 -2.12 7.97 2.74
CA ASP A 20 -2.65 8.96 3.69
C ASP A 20 -4.04 8.56 4.20
N LEU A 21 -4.92 8.11 3.28
CA LEU A 21 -6.26 7.65 3.63
C LEU A 21 -6.25 6.44 4.56
N LEU A 22 -5.44 5.43 4.26
CA LEU A 22 -5.43 4.18 5.03
C LEU A 22 -4.69 4.31 6.35
N GLU A 23 -3.63 5.13 6.42
CA GLU A 23 -2.95 5.43 7.68
C GLU A 23 -3.83 6.25 8.62
N ALA A 24 -4.64 7.19 8.09
CA ALA A 24 -5.65 7.92 8.87
C ALA A 24 -6.71 7.01 9.50
N GLU A 25 -6.95 5.83 8.92
CA GLU A 25 -7.87 4.80 9.39
C GLU A 25 -7.17 3.71 10.22
N ASP A 26 -5.98 3.98 10.74
CA ASP A 26 -5.16 3.09 11.59
C ASP A 26 -4.76 1.75 10.94
N TYR A 27 -4.68 1.70 9.60
CA TYR A 27 -4.11 0.55 8.91
C TYR A 27 -2.59 0.64 8.84
N HIS A 28 -1.93 -0.52 8.82
CA HIS A 28 -0.52 -0.60 8.47
C HIS A 28 -0.37 -0.83 6.97
N VAL A 29 0.20 0.14 6.27
CA VAL A 29 0.28 0.13 4.82
C VAL A 29 1.65 -0.36 4.34
N LEU A 30 1.64 -1.31 3.41
CA LEU A 30 2.78 -1.71 2.59
C LEU A 30 2.52 -1.23 1.16
N VAL A 31 3.58 -0.86 0.43
CA VAL A 31 3.44 -0.29 -0.91
C VAL A 31 4.34 -0.96 -1.93
N ALA A 32 3.84 -1.08 -3.15
CA ALA A 32 4.59 -1.52 -4.32
C ALA A 32 4.19 -0.68 -5.54
N GLU A 33 5.19 -0.26 -6.31
CA GLU A 33 5.02 0.50 -7.55
C GLU A 33 4.60 -0.36 -8.76
N ASN A 34 4.62 -1.69 -8.62
CA ASN A 34 4.25 -2.62 -9.68
C ASN A 34 3.95 -4.02 -9.13
N GLY A 35 3.35 -4.86 -9.97
CA GLY A 35 2.97 -6.23 -9.61
C GLY A 35 4.14 -7.11 -9.18
N THR A 36 5.33 -6.94 -9.75
CA THR A 36 6.52 -7.74 -9.38
C THR A 36 6.94 -7.45 -7.94
N THR A 37 7.02 -6.17 -7.57
CA THR A 37 7.32 -5.76 -6.19
C THR A 37 6.19 -6.15 -5.24
N GLY A 38 4.93 -5.99 -5.66
CA GLY A 38 3.76 -6.39 -4.87
C GLY A 38 3.75 -7.89 -4.55
N LEU A 39 4.04 -8.73 -5.54
CA LEU A 39 4.09 -10.18 -5.35
C LEU A 39 5.20 -10.62 -4.39
N ARG A 40 6.32 -9.88 -4.31
CA ARG A 40 7.37 -10.16 -3.30
C ARG A 40 6.93 -9.82 -1.89
N LEU A 41 6.11 -8.77 -1.71
CA LEU A 41 5.61 -8.32 -0.41
C LEU A 41 4.41 -9.13 0.10
N ALA A 42 3.64 -9.74 -0.81
CA ALA A 42 2.44 -10.52 -0.47
C ALA A 42 2.73 -11.96 0.02
N ARG A 43 4.00 -12.34 0.16
CA ARG A 43 4.44 -13.69 0.56
C ARG A 43 4.68 -13.82 2.06
#